data_AF-A0A931Q889-F1
#
_entry.id   AF-A0A931Q889-F1
#
_cell.length_a   1.000
_cell.length_b   1.000
_cell.length_c   1.000
_cell.angle_alpha   90.00
_cell.angle_beta   90.00
_cell.angle_gamma   90.00
#
_symmetry.space_group_name_H-M   'P 1'
#
loop_
_entity.id
_entity.type
_entity.pdbx_description
1 polymer ?
#
loop_
_entity_poly.entity_id
_entity_poly.type
_entity_poly.pdbx_seq_one_letter_code
_entity_poly.pdbx_strand_id
1 'polypeptide(L)' 'MAQSKVSDNLIRLKCSVCNRFNYYVRKNKKQVERKLEYKKFCSWCKKHTPHKENRLR' A
#
# COMPACT_ATOMS: atom_id res chain seq x y z
N MET A 1 15.12 1.78 -25.10
CA MET A 1 14.73 0.92 -23.95
C MET A 1 13.54 1.58 -23.28
N ALA A 2 12.34 1.02 -23.47
CA ALA A 2 11.08 1.64 -23.07
C ALA A 2 11.00 1.73 -21.54
N GLN A 3 10.97 2.95 -21.01
CA GLN A 3 10.64 3.20 -19.61
C GLN A 3 9.15 2.87 -19.44
N SER A 4 8.88 1.66 -18.97
CA SER A 4 7.56 1.18 -18.61
C SER A 4 6.96 2.14 -17.59
N LYS A 5 6.00 2.97 -18.03
CA LYS A 5 5.26 3.92 -17.20
C LYS A 5 4.60 3.16 -16.05
N VAL A 6 5.26 3.10 -14.91
CA VAL A 6 4.67 2.67 -13.64
C VAL A 6 3.47 3.57 -13.40
N SER A 7 2.29 2.97 -13.25
CA SER A 7 1.06 3.72 -13.01
C SER A 7 1.23 4.50 -11.71
N ASP A 8 1.38 5.82 -11.82
CA ASP A 8 1.67 6.78 -10.74
C ASP A 8 0.69 6.69 -9.55
N ASN A 9 -0.47 6.05 -9.77
CA ASN A 9 -1.54 5.87 -8.80
C ASN A 9 -1.44 4.56 -7.99
N LEU A 10 -0.50 3.65 -8.27
CA LEU A 10 -0.41 2.37 -7.57
C LEU A 10 0.44 2.50 -6.29
N ILE A 11 -0.19 2.28 -5.13
CA ILE A 11 0.46 2.24 -3.82
C ILE A 11 0.46 0.82 -3.26
N ARG A 12 1.48 0.49 -2.46
CA ARG A 12 1.54 -0.76 -1.69
C ARG A 12 1.11 -0.48 -0.26
N LEU A 13 0.45 -1.44 0.38
CA LEU A 13 0.13 -1.38 1.80
C LEU A 13 1.08 -2.28 2.57
N LYS A 14 1.85 -1.66 3.46
CA LYS A 14 2.84 -2.30 4.33
C LYS A 14 2.21 -2.62 5.68
N CYS A 15 2.24 -3.88 6.10
CA CYS A 15 1.83 -4.28 7.44
C CYS A 15 2.78 -3.68 8.49
N SER A 16 2.25 -3.04 9.54
CA SER A 16 3.07 -2.43 10.59
C SER A 16 3.81 -3.46 11.48
N VAL A 17 3.38 -4.72 11.48
CA VAL A 17 3.92 -5.77 12.36
C VAL A 17 4.99 -6.60 11.65
N CYS A 18 4.69 -7.14 10.47
CA CYS A 18 5.65 -7.97 9.72
C CYS A 18 6.40 -7.22 8.63
N ASN A 19 6.15 -5.91 8.45
CA ASN A 19 6.75 -5.06 7.42
C ASN A 19 6.56 -5.56 5.96
N ARG A 20 5.73 -6.57 5.73
CA ARG A 20 5.45 -7.12 4.40
C ARG A 20 4.42 -6.29 3.65
N PHE A 21 4.58 -6.24 2.33
CA PHE A 21 3.62 -5.66 1.41
C PHE A 21 2.62 -6.74 1.02
N ASN A 22 1.39 -6.63 1.52
CA ASN A 22 0.37 -7.67 1.30
C ASN A 22 -0.70 -7.21 0.29
N TYR A 23 -0.87 -5.90 0.11
CA TYR A 23 -1.91 -5.35 -0.74
C TYR A 23 -1.39 -4.24 -1.63
N TYR A 24 -2.02 -4.12 -2.79
CA TYR A 24 -1.82 -3.06 -3.75
C TYR A 24 -3.13 -2.31 -3.90
N VAL A 25 -3.09 -0.99 -3.77
CA VAL A 25 -4.27 -0.14 -3.87
C VAL A 25 -3.98 0.94 -4.89
N ARG A 26 -4.98 1.29 -5.70
CA ARG A 26 -4.90 2.45 -6.58
C ARG A 26 -5.42 3.65 -5.81
N LYS A 27 -4.54 4.60 -5.52
CA LYS A 27 -4.87 5.85 -4.86
C LYS A 27 -4.93 6.96 -5.90
N ASN A 28 -6.05 7.65 -5.97
CA ASN A 28 -6.18 8.84 -6.80
C ASN A 28 -5.55 10.02 -6.04
N LYS A 29 -4.34 10.44 -6.45
CA LYS A 29 -3.57 11.50 -5.75
C LYS A 29 -4.32 12.82 -5.63
N LYS A 30 -5.26 13.11 -6.56
CA LYS A 30 -6.07 14.34 -6.58
C LYS A 30 -7.16 14.41 -5.49
N GLN A 31 -7.66 13.27 -5.03
CA GLN A 31 -8.79 13.24 -4.06
C GLN A 31 -8.34 12.89 -2.64
N VAL A 32 -7.18 12.25 -2.47
CA VAL A 32 -6.74 11.77 -1.17
C VAL A 32 -5.31 12.23 -0.92
N GLU A 33 -5.14 13.37 -0.26
CA GLU A 33 -3.83 13.86 0.15
C GLU A 33 -3.34 13.21 1.46
N ARG A 34 -4.26 12.71 2.29
CA ARG A 34 -3.96 12.06 3.57
C ARG A 34 -3.32 10.67 3.40
N LYS A 35 -2.47 10.29 4.37
CA LYS A 35 -1.90 8.94 4.45
C LYS A 35 -3.04 7.93 4.68
N LEU A 36 -3.08 6.89 3.86
CA LEU A 36 -4.05 5.80 3.98
C LEU A 36 -3.54 4.76 4.96
N GLU A 37 -4.31 4.54 6.02
CA GLU A 37 -4.11 3.49 7.01
C GLU A 37 -5.34 2.60 7.06
N TYR A 38 -5.19 1.32 6.74
CA TYR A 38 -6.28 0.36 6.74
C TYR A 38 -5.99 -0.77 7.73
N LYS A 39 -6.96 -1.09 8.58
CA LYS A 39 -6.93 -2.33 9.36
C LYS A 39 -7.34 -3.48 8.45
N LYS A 40 -6.36 -4.25 7.99
CA LYS A 40 -6.55 -5.43 7.13
C LYS A 40 -5.96 -6.66 7.80
N PHE A 41 -6.50 -7.83 7.45
CA PHE A 41 -5.94 -9.09 7.86
C PHE A 41 -4.53 -9.27 7.27
N CYS A 42 -3.57 -9.66 8.08
CA CYS A 42 -2.26 -10.07 7.60
C CYS A 42 -2.15 -11.58 7.67
N SER A 43 -2.03 -12.26 6.52
CA SER A 43 -1.85 -13.71 6.44
C SER A 43 -0.67 -14.20 7.28
N TRP A 44 0.41 -13.42 7.32
CA TRP A 44 1.63 -13.80 8.05
C TRP A 44 1.49 -13.67 9.56
N CYS A 45 0.78 -12.65 10.04
CA CYS A 45 0.53 -12.45 11.47
C CYS A 45 -0.75 -13.14 11.97
N LYS A 46 -1.56 -13.71 11.06
CA LYS A 46 -2.89 -14.29 11.29
C LYS A 46 -3.84 -13.39 12.12
N LYS A 47 -3.68 -12.07 12.02
CA LYS A 47 -4.47 -11.08 12.76
C LYS A 47 -4.70 -9.82 11.94
N HIS A 48 -5.71 -9.04 12.32
CA HIS A 48 -5.97 -7.73 11.71
C HIS A 48 -4.98 -6.71 12.25
N THR A 49 -4.18 -6.14 11.36
CA THR A 49 -3.13 -5.17 11.69
C THR A 49 -3.31 -3.89 10.89
N PRO A 50 -2.83 -2.75 11.42
CA PRO A 50 -2.78 -1.53 10.65
C PRO A 50 -1.74 -1.67 9.53
N HIS A 51 -2.22 -1.53 8.30
CA HIS A 51 -1.39 -1.46 7.10
C HIS A 51 -1.27 0.00 6.66
N LYS A 52 -0.04 0.48 6.53
CA LYS A 52 0.30 1.85 6.13
C LYS A 52 0.64 1.90 4.65
N GLU A 53 0.26 2.98 3.96
CA GLU A 53 0.69 3.17 2.58
C GLU A 53 2.21 3.29 2.47
N ASN A 54 2.78 2.63 1.46
CA ASN A 54 4.14 2.81 1.01
C ASN A 54 4.11 3.07 -0.49
N ARG A 55 4.59 4.25 -0.90
CA ARG A 55 4.63 4.64 -2.30
C ARG A 55 5.64 3.75 -3.03
N LEU A 56 5.24 3.23 -4.19
CA LEU A 56 6.17 2.62 -5.13
C LEU A 56 6.87 3.79 -5.85
N ARG A 57 8.18 3.94 -5.63
CA ARG A 57 8.96 5.01 -6.25
C ARG A 57 9.27 4.65 -7.70
#